data_AF-A0A1S3JHD7-F1
#
_entry.id   AF-A0A1S3JHD7-F1
#
_cell.length_a   1.000
_cell.length_b   1.000
_cell.length_c   1.000
_cell.angle_alpha   90.00
_cell.angle_beta   90.00
_cell.angle_gamma   90.00
#
_symmetry.space_group_name_H-M   'P 1'
#
loop_
_entity.id
_entity.type
_entity.pdbx_description
1 polymer ?
#
loop_
_entity_poly.entity_id
_entity_poly.type
_entity_poly.pdbx_seq_one_letter_code
_entity_poly.pdbx_strand_id
1 'polypeptide(L)'
;AMTNGHSLQLGMSYCTGRATVTRLAAHIAHCKLFEPKPQGDLARNREVLREHMRRCSQTAAIVGKPVVLMIHEELGEECLLDVCSYMVEGTCPGLYTTEELQQIATQMTPGQVQIRKVDKVEQTFNDKFIRRVKQNLHVVIILNYSGSTVYTKHSPMHNLLRKCPSLIHHVISVDLYKPWNHDAYVKVAETWLRDESSRIPVPWSEINTLEQVKAVSSAMAYIHNSSREAVERLYSQYSQAQLKFYTPLTFMEFVHIFKVVSASIAKKEKSKIDKYQAGLEKMNEAFDCIAKYKDRVSELRPRHRAAQELVEGHVKKVEEQKQEFVEARERCKLEEEKIAALIGPLEDMRKQAEAEFDK
;
A
#
# COMPACT_ATOMS: atom_id res chain seq x y z
N ALA A 1 -25.59 -6.59 -31.28
CA ALA A 1 -25.64 -7.38 -30.04
C ALA A 1 -26.13 -8.78 -30.40
N MET A 2 -25.48 -9.84 -29.93
CA MET A 2 -25.98 -11.21 -30.13
C MET A 2 -27.29 -11.37 -29.36
N THR A 3 -28.36 -11.85 -29.99
CA THR A 3 -29.61 -12.17 -29.28
C THR A 3 -29.47 -13.54 -28.62
N ASN A 4 -29.91 -13.68 -27.37
CA ASN A 4 -29.92 -14.95 -26.64
C ASN A 4 -28.51 -15.59 -26.44
N GLY A 5 -27.49 -14.76 -26.24
CA GLY A 5 -26.12 -15.20 -25.99
C GLY A 5 -25.86 -15.44 -24.51
N HIS A 6 -25.89 -16.70 -24.07
CA HIS A 6 -25.49 -17.12 -22.72
C HIS A 6 -24.06 -17.67 -22.72
N SER A 7 -23.34 -17.53 -21.61
CA SER A 7 -21.95 -17.99 -21.45
C SER A 7 -21.80 -18.87 -20.22
N LEU A 8 -21.03 -19.95 -20.35
CA LEU A 8 -20.64 -20.84 -19.26
C LEU A 8 -19.14 -20.73 -19.06
N GLN A 9 -18.71 -20.27 -17.90
CA GLN A 9 -17.31 -20.14 -17.53
C GLN A 9 -16.95 -21.23 -16.52
N LEU A 10 -16.10 -22.16 -16.94
CA LEU A 10 -15.63 -23.28 -16.13
C LEU A 10 -14.20 -23.02 -15.69
N GLY A 11 -13.86 -23.34 -14.44
CA GLY A 11 -12.45 -23.28 -14.04
C GLY A 11 -12.04 -24.27 -12.96
N MET A 12 -10.76 -24.64 -13.01
CA MET A 12 -10.14 -25.55 -12.05
C MET A 12 -9.65 -24.84 -10.79
N SER A 13 -9.72 -23.52 -10.73
CA SER A 13 -9.21 -22.75 -9.61
C SER A 13 -10.11 -21.56 -9.33
N TYR A 14 -10.25 -21.29 -8.04
CA TYR A 14 -10.95 -20.12 -7.53
C TYR A 14 -10.15 -18.85 -7.84
N CYS A 15 -10.84 -17.71 -7.89
CA CYS A 15 -10.23 -16.39 -8.00
C CYS A 15 -9.34 -16.16 -9.23
N THR A 16 -9.61 -16.84 -10.34
CA THR A 16 -8.90 -16.65 -11.63
C THR A 16 -9.32 -15.38 -12.40
N GLY A 17 -10.19 -14.56 -11.81
CA GLY A 17 -10.66 -13.30 -12.41
C GLY A 17 -11.94 -13.41 -13.25
N ARG A 18 -12.55 -14.60 -13.38
CA ARG A 18 -13.79 -14.84 -14.17
C ARG A 18 -14.89 -13.81 -13.93
N ALA A 19 -15.27 -13.62 -12.68
CA ALA A 19 -16.30 -12.65 -12.31
C ALA A 19 -15.88 -11.21 -12.63
N THR A 20 -14.61 -10.86 -12.41
CA THR A 20 -14.08 -9.52 -12.70
C THR A 20 -14.07 -9.23 -14.20
N VAL A 21 -13.68 -10.20 -15.03
CA VAL A 21 -13.71 -10.09 -16.49
C VAL A 21 -15.16 -9.94 -16.98
N THR A 22 -16.10 -10.71 -16.44
CA THR A 22 -17.53 -10.58 -16.77
C THR A 22 -18.08 -9.21 -16.39
N ARG A 23 -17.72 -8.67 -15.22
CA ARG A 23 -18.09 -7.30 -14.82
C ARG A 23 -17.53 -6.26 -15.78
N LEU A 24 -16.26 -6.38 -16.15
CA LEU A 24 -15.61 -5.49 -17.09
C LEU A 24 -16.27 -5.55 -18.47
N ALA A 25 -16.51 -6.76 -18.99
CA ALA A 25 -17.17 -6.97 -20.27
C ALA A 25 -18.59 -6.39 -20.29
N ALA A 26 -19.37 -6.61 -19.22
CA ALA A 26 -20.71 -6.03 -19.09
C ALA A 26 -20.66 -4.49 -19.07
N HIS A 27 -19.67 -3.91 -18.39
CA HIS A 27 -19.47 -2.46 -18.35
C HIS A 27 -19.12 -1.88 -19.72
N ILE A 28 -18.16 -2.50 -20.44
CA ILE A 28 -17.76 -2.09 -21.79
C ILE A 28 -18.92 -2.21 -22.78
N ALA A 29 -19.73 -3.27 -22.67
CA ALA A 29 -20.90 -3.49 -23.51
C ALA A 29 -22.13 -2.63 -23.12
N HIS A 30 -22.01 -1.77 -22.10
CA HIS A 30 -23.11 -0.98 -21.54
C HIS A 30 -24.33 -1.81 -21.10
N CYS A 31 -24.10 -3.07 -20.71
CA CYS A 31 -25.13 -3.95 -20.18
C CYS A 31 -25.33 -3.69 -18.69
N LYS A 32 -26.59 -3.72 -18.23
CA LYS A 32 -26.87 -3.66 -16.79
C LYS A 32 -26.58 -5.02 -16.16
N LEU A 33 -25.60 -5.07 -15.26
CA LEU A 33 -25.21 -6.28 -14.56
C LEU A 33 -26.08 -6.49 -13.30
N PHE A 34 -26.56 -7.71 -13.12
CA PHE A 34 -27.17 -8.20 -11.90
C PHE A 34 -26.38 -9.39 -11.38
N GLU A 35 -25.97 -9.32 -10.13
CA GLU A 35 -25.15 -10.35 -9.47
C GLU A 35 -25.80 -10.69 -8.11
N PRO A 36 -26.66 -11.72 -8.05
CA PRO A 36 -27.19 -12.23 -6.80
C PRO A 36 -26.05 -12.80 -5.93
N LYS A 37 -25.95 -12.31 -4.70
CA LYS A 37 -24.96 -12.78 -3.73
C LYS A 37 -25.56 -13.89 -2.86
N PRO A 38 -24.83 -14.99 -2.62
CA PRO A 38 -25.30 -16.05 -1.74
C PRO A 38 -25.48 -15.52 -0.30
N GLN A 39 -26.66 -15.80 0.25
CA GLN A 39 -26.98 -15.76 1.67
C GLN A 39 -26.62 -17.13 2.26
N GLY A 40 -26.18 -17.22 3.52
CA GLY A 40 -25.72 -18.49 4.11
C GLY A 40 -26.76 -19.64 4.15
N ASP A 41 -28.00 -19.39 3.72
CA ASP A 41 -29.11 -20.34 3.64
C ASP A 41 -29.57 -20.51 2.18
N LEU A 42 -29.72 -21.76 1.74
CA LEU A 42 -30.13 -22.11 0.37
C LEU A 42 -31.54 -21.62 0.01
N ALA A 43 -32.48 -21.60 0.96
CA ALA A 43 -33.83 -21.11 0.69
C ALA A 43 -33.80 -19.62 0.34
N ARG A 44 -33.04 -18.84 1.11
CA ARG A 44 -32.82 -17.41 0.85
C ARG A 44 -32.07 -17.15 -0.45
N ASN A 45 -31.14 -18.03 -0.85
CA ASN A 45 -30.47 -17.93 -2.15
C ASN A 45 -31.47 -17.94 -3.31
N ARG A 46 -32.46 -18.84 -3.24
CA ARG A 46 -33.48 -18.97 -4.28
C ARG A 46 -34.37 -17.73 -4.36
N GLU A 47 -34.76 -17.18 -3.22
CA GLU A 47 -35.55 -15.94 -3.15
C GLU A 47 -34.78 -14.76 -3.76
N VAL A 48 -33.53 -14.57 -3.34
CA VAL A 48 -32.64 -13.52 -3.87
C VAL A 48 -32.45 -13.68 -5.38
N LEU A 49 -32.19 -14.90 -5.85
CA LEU A 49 -32.06 -15.17 -7.28
C LEU A 49 -33.32 -14.76 -8.05
N ARG A 50 -34.50 -15.20 -7.60
CA ARG A 50 -35.78 -14.92 -8.26
C ARG A 50 -36.07 -13.41 -8.29
N GLU A 51 -35.75 -12.69 -7.21
CA GLU A 51 -35.87 -11.23 -7.17
C GLU A 51 -34.97 -10.56 -8.23
N HIS A 52 -33.71 -11.01 -8.34
CA HIS A 52 -32.78 -10.54 -9.37
C HIS A 52 -33.28 -10.88 -10.79
N MET A 53 -33.85 -12.08 -11.01
CA MET A 53 -34.45 -12.46 -12.29
C MET A 53 -35.61 -11.56 -12.68
N ARG A 54 -36.53 -11.24 -11.75
CA ARG A 54 -37.62 -10.29 -12.01
C ARG A 54 -37.09 -8.92 -12.44
N ARG A 55 -36.11 -8.39 -11.70
CA ARG A 55 -35.45 -7.11 -12.02
C ARG A 55 -34.74 -7.14 -13.38
N CYS A 56 -34.10 -8.25 -13.71
CA CYS A 56 -33.49 -8.48 -15.03
C CYS A 56 -34.55 -8.42 -16.13
N SER A 57 -35.62 -9.22 -15.99
CA SER A 57 -36.71 -9.31 -16.98
C SER A 57 -37.40 -7.96 -17.20
N GLN A 58 -37.68 -7.22 -16.12
CA GLN A 58 -38.27 -5.88 -16.23
C GLN A 58 -37.36 -4.90 -16.97
N THR A 59 -36.06 -4.89 -16.64
CA THR A 59 -35.09 -4.03 -17.34
C THR A 59 -34.94 -4.43 -18.81
N ALA A 60 -34.90 -5.74 -19.09
CA ALA A 60 -34.75 -6.28 -20.44
C ALA A 60 -35.96 -5.97 -21.33
N ALA A 61 -37.18 -6.14 -20.82
CA ALA A 61 -38.40 -6.08 -21.64
C ALA A 61 -39.12 -4.72 -21.62
N ILE A 62 -39.18 -4.05 -20.47
CA ILE A 62 -39.89 -2.77 -20.32
C ILE A 62 -38.97 -1.61 -20.67
N VAL A 63 -37.78 -1.56 -20.05
CA VAL A 63 -36.79 -0.51 -20.35
C VAL A 63 -36.09 -0.76 -21.68
N GLY A 64 -36.02 -2.01 -22.13
CA GLY A 64 -35.41 -2.37 -23.41
C GLY A 64 -33.88 -2.28 -23.43
N LYS A 65 -33.24 -2.39 -22.25
CA LYS A 65 -31.77 -2.36 -22.13
C LYS A 65 -31.19 -3.78 -22.03
N PRO A 66 -30.01 -4.04 -22.60
CA PRO A 66 -29.36 -5.33 -22.45
C PRO A 66 -28.94 -5.54 -20.99
N VAL A 67 -29.17 -6.75 -20.48
CA VAL A 67 -28.89 -7.15 -19.11
C VAL A 67 -27.99 -8.37 -19.07
N VAL A 68 -27.09 -8.42 -18.10
CA VAL A 68 -26.25 -9.58 -17.80
C VAL A 68 -26.63 -10.06 -16.40
N LEU A 69 -27.09 -11.30 -16.28
CA LEU A 69 -27.27 -11.99 -15.01
C LEU A 69 -26.06 -12.91 -14.78
N MET A 70 -25.24 -12.58 -13.79
CA MET A 70 -24.05 -13.36 -13.44
C MET A 70 -24.35 -14.25 -12.24
N ILE A 71 -24.21 -15.57 -12.42
CA ILE A 71 -24.53 -16.60 -11.43
C ILE A 71 -23.25 -17.29 -10.99
N HIS A 72 -23.08 -17.41 -9.68
CA HIS A 72 -21.98 -18.17 -9.08
C HIS A 72 -22.47 -19.51 -8.54
N GLU A 73 -21.58 -20.50 -8.51
CA GLU A 73 -21.82 -21.85 -8.01
C GLU A 73 -22.33 -21.88 -6.55
N GLU A 74 -21.92 -20.90 -5.72
CA GLU A 74 -22.28 -20.82 -4.29
C GLU A 74 -23.78 -20.60 -4.03
N LEU A 75 -24.58 -20.25 -5.04
CA LEU A 75 -26.03 -20.12 -4.89
C LEU A 75 -26.74 -21.47 -4.72
N GLY A 76 -26.10 -22.57 -5.11
CA GLY A 76 -26.62 -23.93 -4.98
C GLY A 76 -27.29 -24.48 -6.23
N GLU A 77 -27.42 -25.81 -6.27
CA GLU A 77 -27.91 -26.56 -7.44
C GLU A 77 -29.38 -26.25 -7.79
N GLU A 78 -30.24 -26.09 -6.77
CA GLU A 78 -31.66 -25.73 -6.96
C GLU A 78 -31.84 -24.38 -7.66
N CYS A 79 -31.00 -23.40 -7.32
CA CYS A 79 -30.95 -22.11 -7.98
C CYS A 79 -30.52 -22.24 -9.45
N LEU A 80 -29.60 -23.16 -9.73
CA LEU A 80 -29.12 -23.43 -11.08
C LEU A 80 -30.21 -24.01 -11.98
N LEU A 81 -31.11 -24.84 -11.44
CA LEU A 81 -32.29 -25.35 -12.17
C LEU A 81 -33.23 -24.22 -12.57
N ASP A 82 -33.54 -23.30 -11.65
CA ASP A 82 -34.36 -22.11 -11.96
C ASP A 82 -33.69 -21.25 -13.06
N VAL A 83 -32.35 -21.08 -13.00
CA VAL A 83 -31.56 -20.38 -14.04
C VAL A 83 -31.63 -21.09 -15.39
N CYS A 84 -31.56 -22.42 -15.39
CA CYS A 84 -31.66 -23.24 -16.58
C CYS A 84 -33.01 -23.05 -17.29
N SER A 85 -34.11 -23.09 -16.55
CA SER A 85 -35.43 -22.77 -17.11
C SER A 85 -35.49 -21.33 -17.62
N TYR A 86 -34.92 -20.38 -16.87
CA TYR A 86 -34.88 -18.97 -17.25
C TYR A 86 -34.11 -18.69 -18.55
N MET A 87 -33.02 -19.41 -18.82
CA MET A 87 -32.30 -19.30 -20.10
C MET A 87 -33.12 -19.83 -21.29
N VAL A 88 -33.85 -20.93 -21.09
CA VAL A 88 -34.63 -21.58 -22.17
C VAL A 88 -35.91 -20.81 -22.45
N GLU A 89 -36.67 -20.52 -21.40
CA GLU A 89 -38.03 -20.01 -21.48
C GLU A 89 -38.10 -18.48 -21.31
N GLY A 90 -37.06 -17.82 -20.80
CA GLY A 90 -37.11 -16.41 -20.40
C GLY A 90 -37.92 -16.17 -19.11
N THR A 91 -38.36 -17.26 -18.46
CA THR A 91 -39.09 -17.30 -17.19
C THR A 91 -38.79 -18.63 -16.49
N CYS A 92 -39.23 -18.80 -15.24
CA CYS A 92 -39.19 -20.11 -14.56
C CYS A 92 -40.49 -20.34 -13.76
N PRO A 93 -40.83 -21.60 -13.44
CA PRO A 93 -42.05 -21.93 -12.71
C PRO A 93 -42.15 -21.19 -11.36
N GLY A 94 -43.27 -20.48 -11.18
CA GLY A 94 -43.53 -19.68 -9.97
C GLY A 94 -42.68 -18.42 -9.84
N LEU A 95 -42.07 -17.93 -10.93
CA LEU A 95 -41.35 -16.65 -10.92
C LEU A 95 -42.29 -15.47 -10.72
N TYR A 96 -43.45 -15.49 -11.39
CA TYR A 96 -44.44 -14.43 -11.39
C TYR A 96 -45.75 -14.87 -10.74
N THR A 97 -46.37 -13.99 -9.96
CA THR A 97 -47.75 -14.17 -9.51
C THR A 97 -48.75 -13.71 -10.57
N THR A 98 -50.02 -14.09 -10.42
CA THR A 98 -51.12 -13.65 -11.29
C THR A 98 -51.25 -12.13 -11.36
N GLU A 99 -51.02 -11.46 -10.23
CA GLU A 99 -51.08 -10.00 -10.12
C GLU A 99 -49.91 -9.34 -10.85
N GLU A 100 -48.70 -9.90 -10.72
CA GLU A 100 -47.49 -9.41 -11.42
C GLU A 100 -47.63 -9.54 -12.94
N LEU A 101 -48.21 -10.64 -13.44
CA LEU A 101 -48.46 -10.83 -14.88
C LEU A 101 -49.40 -9.74 -15.44
N GLN A 102 -50.46 -9.39 -14.70
CA GLN A 102 -51.37 -8.31 -15.10
C GLN A 102 -50.67 -6.94 -15.12
N GLN A 103 -49.83 -6.67 -14.13
CA GLN A 103 -49.04 -5.44 -14.07
C GLN A 103 -48.06 -5.35 -15.25
N ILE A 104 -47.35 -6.43 -15.56
CA ILE A 104 -46.41 -6.51 -16.69
C ILE A 104 -47.15 -6.29 -18.02
N ALA A 105 -48.29 -6.96 -18.24
CA ALA A 105 -49.07 -6.81 -19.46
C ALA A 105 -49.56 -5.37 -19.66
N THR A 106 -49.95 -4.69 -18.57
CA THR A 106 -50.36 -3.28 -18.58
C THR A 106 -49.18 -2.37 -18.95
N GLN A 107 -48.01 -2.58 -18.36
CA GLN A 107 -46.80 -1.80 -18.66
C GLN A 107 -46.29 -2.00 -20.09
N MET A 108 -46.49 -3.19 -20.66
CA MET A 108 -46.09 -3.54 -22.03
C MET A 108 -47.06 -2.98 -23.10
N THR A 109 -48.25 -2.53 -22.71
CA THR A 109 -49.27 -2.00 -23.61
C THR A 109 -49.85 -0.68 -23.10
N PRO A 110 -49.01 0.37 -22.97
CA PRO A 110 -49.46 1.66 -22.46
C PRO A 110 -50.55 2.24 -23.37
N GLY A 111 -51.70 2.59 -22.81
CA GLY A 111 -52.83 3.21 -23.52
C GLY A 111 -53.99 2.27 -23.88
N GLN A 112 -53.89 0.95 -23.64
CA GLN A 112 -55.06 0.07 -23.68
C GLN A 112 -55.73 0.00 -22.31
N VAL A 113 -57.02 0.36 -22.24
CA VAL A 113 -57.87 0.18 -21.05
C VAL A 113 -57.79 -1.29 -20.64
N GLN A 114 -57.47 -1.53 -19.35
CA GLN A 114 -57.37 -2.83 -18.67
C GLN A 114 -57.70 -4.04 -19.56
N ILE A 115 -56.68 -4.82 -19.89
CA ILE A 115 -56.84 -6.07 -20.62
C ILE A 115 -57.63 -7.05 -19.74
N ARG A 116 -58.97 -7.01 -19.82
CA ARG A 116 -59.88 -7.80 -18.96
C ARG A 116 -59.94 -9.29 -19.32
N LYS A 117 -59.39 -9.69 -20.47
CA LYS A 117 -59.37 -11.09 -20.91
C LYS A 117 -58.04 -11.73 -20.55
N VAL A 118 -58.09 -12.79 -19.74
CA VAL A 118 -56.93 -13.59 -19.31
C VAL A 118 -56.08 -14.02 -20.51
N ASP A 119 -56.73 -14.50 -21.59
CA ASP A 119 -56.05 -14.92 -22.83
C ASP A 119 -55.18 -13.82 -23.44
N LYS A 120 -55.63 -12.56 -23.38
CA LYS A 120 -54.88 -11.42 -23.93
C LYS A 120 -53.68 -11.03 -23.04
N VAL A 121 -53.79 -11.25 -21.72
CA VAL A 121 -52.68 -11.03 -20.77
C VAL A 121 -51.57 -12.05 -21.02
N GLU A 122 -51.93 -13.33 -21.12
CA GLU A 122 -50.98 -14.42 -21.38
C GLU A 122 -50.31 -14.28 -22.76
N GLN A 123 -51.07 -13.93 -23.80
CA GLN A 123 -50.50 -13.63 -25.13
C GLN A 123 -49.53 -12.46 -25.06
N THR A 124 -49.90 -11.35 -24.42
CA THR A 124 -49.02 -10.18 -24.28
C THR A 124 -47.73 -10.53 -23.54
N PHE A 125 -47.84 -11.33 -22.48
CA PHE A 125 -46.70 -11.79 -21.69
C PHE A 125 -45.77 -12.68 -22.53
N ASN A 126 -46.29 -13.75 -23.13
CA ASN A 126 -45.47 -14.69 -23.90
C ASN A 126 -44.91 -14.07 -25.19
N ASP A 127 -45.73 -13.35 -25.96
CA ASP A 127 -45.31 -12.85 -27.27
C ASP A 127 -44.51 -11.56 -27.22
N LYS A 128 -44.79 -10.66 -26.27
CA LYS A 128 -44.07 -9.38 -26.19
C LYS A 128 -43.03 -9.39 -25.09
N PHE A 129 -43.43 -9.69 -23.86
CA PHE A 129 -42.53 -9.58 -22.71
C PHE A 129 -41.40 -10.60 -22.80
N ILE A 130 -41.72 -11.89 -22.83
CA ILE A 130 -40.72 -12.97 -22.87
C ILE A 130 -39.83 -12.88 -24.12
N ARG A 131 -40.40 -12.55 -25.29
CA ARG A 131 -39.61 -12.32 -26.51
C ARG A 131 -38.56 -11.23 -26.31
N ARG A 132 -38.91 -10.10 -25.69
CA ARG A 132 -37.94 -9.03 -25.39
C ARG A 132 -36.97 -9.42 -24.29
N VAL A 133 -37.40 -10.19 -23.29
CA VAL A 133 -36.49 -10.75 -22.28
C VAL A 133 -35.41 -11.56 -22.97
N LYS A 134 -35.76 -12.55 -23.81
CA LYS A 134 -34.78 -13.39 -24.52
C LYS A 134 -33.85 -12.62 -25.46
N GLN A 135 -34.33 -11.52 -26.07
CA GLN A 135 -33.52 -10.68 -26.94
C GLN A 135 -32.43 -9.90 -26.18
N ASN A 136 -32.74 -9.45 -24.96
CA ASN A 136 -31.88 -8.55 -24.17
C ASN A 136 -31.21 -9.22 -22.96
N LEU A 137 -31.54 -10.48 -22.68
CA LEU A 137 -31.00 -11.25 -21.56
C LEU A 137 -29.75 -12.01 -21.96
N HIS A 138 -28.68 -11.77 -21.20
CA HIS A 138 -27.46 -12.56 -21.20
C HIS A 138 -27.30 -13.20 -19.83
N VAL A 139 -27.00 -14.49 -19.79
CA VAL A 139 -26.74 -15.22 -18.54
C VAL A 139 -25.31 -15.71 -18.59
N VAL A 140 -24.53 -15.40 -17.56
CA VAL A 140 -23.15 -15.85 -17.40
C VAL A 140 -23.06 -16.70 -16.16
N ILE A 141 -22.77 -17.98 -16.33
CA ILE A 141 -22.72 -18.95 -15.23
C ILE A 141 -21.26 -19.27 -14.96
N ILE A 142 -20.84 -19.10 -13.71
CA ILE A 142 -19.47 -19.35 -13.27
C ILE A 142 -19.46 -20.59 -12.37
N LEU A 143 -18.87 -21.68 -12.87
CA LEU A 143 -18.75 -22.93 -12.12
C LEU A 143 -17.29 -23.35 -11.95
N ASN A 144 -17.00 -24.03 -10.84
CA ASN A 144 -15.73 -24.72 -10.65
C ASN A 144 -15.89 -26.22 -10.94
N TYR A 145 -14.80 -26.88 -11.32
CA TYR A 145 -14.75 -28.33 -11.36
C TYR A 145 -13.45 -28.85 -10.73
N SER A 146 -13.54 -30.00 -10.06
CA SER A 146 -12.40 -30.73 -9.53
C SER A 146 -12.06 -31.92 -10.42
N GLY A 147 -10.76 -32.16 -10.63
CA GLY A 147 -10.23 -33.26 -11.45
C GLY A 147 -9.46 -32.81 -12.69
N SER A 148 -8.67 -33.73 -13.27
CA SER A 148 -7.83 -33.47 -14.46
C SER A 148 -8.65 -33.18 -15.72
N THR A 149 -9.92 -33.62 -15.77
CA THR A 149 -10.81 -33.40 -16.91
C THR A 149 -12.23 -33.09 -16.45
N VAL A 150 -12.94 -32.26 -17.22
CA VAL A 150 -14.37 -31.97 -17.04
C VAL A 150 -15.21 -33.25 -17.25
N TYR A 151 -14.69 -34.22 -18.02
CA TYR A 151 -15.42 -35.37 -18.56
C TYR A 151 -15.20 -36.68 -17.82
N THR A 152 -14.57 -36.66 -16.65
CA THR A 152 -14.44 -37.89 -15.84
C THR A 152 -15.85 -38.39 -15.49
N LYS A 153 -16.20 -39.59 -15.95
CA LYS A 153 -17.48 -40.23 -15.61
C LYS A 153 -17.65 -40.23 -14.08
N HIS A 154 -18.83 -39.84 -13.62
CA HIS A 154 -19.18 -39.67 -12.19
C HIS A 154 -18.57 -38.45 -11.47
N SER A 155 -17.96 -37.50 -12.19
CA SER A 155 -17.58 -36.22 -11.56
C SER A 155 -18.83 -35.41 -11.14
N PRO A 156 -18.74 -34.56 -10.09
CA PRO A 156 -19.84 -33.67 -9.71
C PRO A 156 -20.32 -32.80 -10.87
N MET A 157 -19.38 -32.31 -11.69
CA MET A 157 -19.68 -31.53 -12.90
C MET A 157 -20.45 -32.36 -13.94
N HIS A 158 -20.03 -33.60 -14.19
CA HIS A 158 -20.75 -34.48 -15.12
C HIS A 158 -22.19 -34.73 -14.66
N ASN A 159 -22.42 -34.92 -13.36
CA ASN A 159 -23.77 -35.11 -12.82
C ASN A 159 -24.63 -33.84 -12.94
N LEU A 160 -24.05 -32.67 -12.70
CA LEU A 160 -24.72 -31.38 -12.87
C LEU A 160 -25.13 -31.15 -14.33
N LEU A 161 -24.22 -31.39 -15.28
CA LEU A 161 -24.51 -31.26 -16.70
C LEU A 161 -25.59 -32.25 -17.18
N ARG A 162 -25.68 -33.43 -16.55
CA ARG A 162 -26.75 -34.41 -16.84
C ARG A 162 -28.12 -33.94 -16.33
N LYS A 163 -28.17 -33.31 -15.15
CA LYS A 163 -29.41 -32.75 -14.60
C LYS A 163 -29.86 -31.49 -15.35
N CYS A 164 -28.90 -30.70 -15.83
CA CYS A 164 -29.13 -29.42 -16.48
C CYS A 164 -28.54 -29.41 -17.92
N PRO A 165 -29.11 -30.16 -18.87
CA PRO A 165 -28.58 -30.23 -20.24
C PRO A 165 -28.63 -28.86 -20.95
N SER A 166 -29.50 -27.96 -20.51
CA SER A 166 -29.60 -26.61 -21.07
C SER A 166 -28.35 -25.75 -20.86
N LEU A 167 -27.51 -26.05 -19.85
CA LEU A 167 -26.21 -25.41 -19.66
C LEU A 167 -25.26 -25.62 -20.85
N ILE A 168 -25.44 -26.69 -21.62
CA ILE A 168 -24.64 -26.98 -22.80
C ILE A 168 -25.39 -26.55 -24.06
N HIS A 169 -26.68 -26.87 -24.17
CA HIS A 169 -27.43 -26.65 -25.41
C HIS A 169 -27.79 -25.20 -25.71
N HIS A 170 -27.96 -24.35 -24.69
CA HIS A 170 -28.41 -22.97 -24.86
C HIS A 170 -27.30 -21.93 -24.65
N VAL A 171 -26.11 -22.38 -24.28
CA VAL A 171 -24.94 -21.51 -24.11
C VAL A 171 -24.20 -21.40 -25.44
N ILE A 172 -23.80 -20.18 -25.81
CA ILE A 172 -23.07 -19.92 -27.05
C ILE A 172 -21.55 -20.05 -26.88
N SER A 173 -21.03 -19.76 -25.69
CA SER A 173 -19.60 -19.85 -25.39
C SER A 173 -19.36 -20.60 -24.09
N VAL A 174 -18.49 -21.60 -24.14
CA VAL A 174 -17.97 -22.31 -22.98
C VAL A 174 -16.50 -21.94 -22.81
N ASP A 175 -16.20 -21.12 -21.81
CA ASP A 175 -14.85 -20.62 -21.56
C ASP A 175 -14.19 -21.45 -20.46
N LEU A 176 -13.07 -22.09 -20.79
CA LEU A 176 -12.31 -22.92 -19.85
C LEU A 176 -11.11 -22.15 -19.27
N TYR A 177 -11.21 -21.80 -18.00
CA TYR A 177 -10.17 -21.12 -17.24
C TYR A 177 -9.22 -22.13 -16.60
N LYS A 178 -8.05 -22.25 -17.20
CA LYS A 178 -6.94 -23.02 -16.65
C LYS A 178 -6.32 -22.28 -15.46
N PRO A 179 -5.71 -23.01 -14.51
CA PRO A 179 -4.84 -22.39 -13.51
C PRO A 179 -3.76 -21.54 -14.19
N TRP A 180 -3.35 -20.45 -13.54
CA TRP A 180 -2.23 -19.65 -14.04
C TRP A 180 -0.95 -20.50 -14.06
N ASN A 181 -0.23 -20.45 -15.18
CA ASN A 181 1.09 -21.07 -15.30
C ASN A 181 2.16 -20.16 -14.68
N HIS A 182 3.39 -20.65 -14.59
CA HIS A 182 4.51 -19.87 -14.05
C HIS A 182 4.66 -18.52 -14.76
N ASP A 183 4.64 -18.50 -16.09
CA ASP A 183 4.81 -17.28 -16.88
C ASP A 183 3.70 -16.24 -16.61
N ALA A 184 2.45 -16.68 -16.42
CA ALA A 184 1.36 -15.79 -16.05
C ALA A 184 1.59 -15.14 -14.68
N TYR A 185 2.04 -15.90 -13.68
CA TYR A 185 2.41 -15.36 -12.37
C TYR A 185 3.56 -14.36 -12.48
N VAL A 186 4.60 -14.68 -13.25
CA VAL A 186 5.72 -13.75 -13.51
C VAL A 186 5.20 -12.46 -14.13
N LYS A 187 4.36 -12.56 -15.18
CA LYS A 187 3.85 -11.37 -15.87
C LYS A 187 2.97 -10.49 -14.99
N VAL A 188 2.14 -11.10 -14.16
CA VAL A 188 1.27 -10.37 -13.22
C VAL A 188 2.13 -9.67 -12.17
N ALA A 189 3.12 -10.36 -11.59
CA ALA A 189 4.05 -9.75 -10.64
C ALA A 189 4.85 -8.60 -11.29
N GLU A 190 5.38 -8.78 -12.51
CA GLU A 190 6.09 -7.73 -13.23
C GLU A 190 5.23 -6.47 -13.38
N THR A 191 3.97 -6.66 -13.79
CA THR A 191 3.04 -5.55 -14.05
C THR A 191 2.71 -4.84 -12.74
N TRP A 192 2.45 -5.58 -11.67
CA TRP A 192 2.13 -5.03 -10.35
C TRP A 192 3.30 -4.35 -9.64
N LEU A 193 4.52 -4.84 -9.87
CA LEU A 193 5.75 -4.26 -9.30
C LEU A 193 6.22 -3.02 -10.05
N ARG A 194 5.90 -2.90 -11.34
CA ARG A 194 6.15 -1.69 -12.16
C ARG A 194 5.06 -0.65 -12.05
N ASP A 195 3.92 -0.99 -11.46
CA ASP A 195 2.80 -0.05 -11.32
C ASP A 195 3.19 1.13 -10.41
N GLU A 196 3.57 2.24 -11.06
CA GLU A 196 3.91 3.53 -10.44
C GLU A 196 2.66 4.27 -9.94
N SER A 197 1.46 3.91 -10.40
CA SER A 197 0.21 4.52 -9.91
C SER A 197 -0.12 4.09 -8.47
N SER A 198 0.48 2.99 -8.02
CA SER A 198 0.40 2.53 -6.64
C SER A 198 1.09 3.51 -5.70
N ARG A 199 0.35 3.99 -4.68
CA ARG A 199 0.87 4.86 -3.59
C ARG A 199 2.06 4.28 -2.82
N ILE A 200 2.33 2.99 -2.99
CA ILE A 200 3.40 2.25 -2.32
C ILE A 200 4.49 1.93 -3.36
N PRO A 201 5.56 2.75 -3.44
CA PRO A 201 6.67 2.47 -4.34
C PRO A 201 7.56 1.36 -3.77
N VAL A 202 8.11 0.53 -4.64
CA VAL A 202 9.16 -0.42 -4.28
C VAL A 202 10.51 0.27 -4.50
N PRO A 203 11.42 0.25 -3.51
CA PRO A 203 12.73 0.89 -3.58
C PRO A 203 13.67 0.08 -4.48
N TRP A 204 13.45 0.13 -5.79
CA TRP A 204 14.36 -0.46 -6.76
C TRP A 204 15.66 0.34 -6.81
N SER A 205 16.77 -0.33 -7.15
CA SER A 205 17.98 0.41 -7.53
C SER A 205 17.73 1.17 -8.84
N GLU A 206 18.33 2.35 -8.97
CA GLU A 206 18.33 3.13 -10.21
C GLU A 206 19.04 2.37 -11.35
N ILE A 207 19.95 1.46 -10.99
CA ILE A 207 20.69 0.62 -11.93
C ILE A 207 19.95 -0.71 -12.10
N ASN A 208 19.64 -1.07 -13.35
CA ASN A 208 19.03 -2.35 -13.74
C ASN A 208 17.67 -2.67 -13.10
N THR A 209 16.83 -1.66 -12.85
CA THR A 209 15.47 -1.82 -12.32
C THR A 209 14.66 -2.90 -13.05
N LEU A 210 14.76 -2.94 -14.38
CA LEU A 210 14.02 -3.90 -15.20
C LEU A 210 14.40 -5.36 -14.92
N GLU A 211 15.69 -5.63 -14.74
CA GLU A 211 16.21 -6.97 -14.44
C GLU A 211 15.86 -7.38 -13.01
N GLN A 212 15.93 -6.45 -12.06
CA GLN A 212 15.52 -6.69 -10.68
C GLN A 212 14.05 -7.07 -10.58
N VAL A 213 13.17 -6.33 -11.27
CA VAL A 213 11.74 -6.63 -11.31
C VAL A 213 11.50 -8.03 -11.91
N LYS A 214 12.17 -8.37 -13.00
CA LYS A 214 12.07 -9.69 -13.64
C LYS A 214 12.52 -10.80 -12.71
N ALA A 215 13.68 -10.66 -12.08
CA ALA A 215 14.24 -11.65 -11.16
C ALA A 215 13.35 -11.85 -9.94
N VAL A 216 12.87 -10.76 -9.32
CA VAL A 216 11.96 -10.82 -8.17
C VAL A 216 10.62 -11.44 -8.57
N SER A 217 10.09 -11.10 -9.75
CA SER A 217 8.83 -11.66 -10.24
C SER A 217 8.93 -13.16 -10.51
N SER A 218 10.04 -13.62 -11.09
CA SER A 218 10.35 -15.05 -11.28
C SER A 218 10.48 -15.78 -9.94
N ALA A 219 11.20 -15.20 -8.98
CA ALA A 219 11.32 -15.75 -7.63
C ALA A 219 9.97 -15.83 -6.92
N MET A 220 9.13 -14.80 -7.00
CA MET A 220 7.79 -14.78 -6.42
C MET A 220 6.90 -15.89 -7.00
N ALA A 221 6.89 -16.04 -8.32
CA ALA A 221 6.14 -17.09 -9.00
C ALA A 221 6.63 -18.49 -8.59
N TYR A 222 7.95 -18.67 -8.48
CA TYR A 222 8.54 -19.91 -8.01
C TYR A 222 8.16 -20.23 -6.56
N ILE A 223 8.25 -19.27 -5.64
CA ILE A 223 7.87 -19.42 -4.23
C ILE A 223 6.40 -19.82 -4.09
N HIS A 224 5.50 -19.14 -4.81
CA HIS A 224 4.07 -19.45 -4.79
C HIS A 224 3.78 -20.86 -5.30
N ASN A 225 4.34 -21.23 -6.46
CA ASN A 225 4.12 -22.55 -7.06
C ASN A 225 4.73 -23.68 -6.21
N SER A 226 5.96 -23.52 -5.73
CA SER A 226 6.63 -24.53 -4.90
C SER A 226 5.91 -24.75 -3.57
N SER A 227 5.40 -23.68 -2.96
CA SER A 227 4.58 -23.78 -1.73
C SER A 227 3.25 -24.48 -1.98
N ARG A 228 2.59 -24.18 -3.11
CA ARG A 228 1.37 -24.86 -3.54
C ARG A 228 1.63 -26.35 -3.73
N GLU A 229 2.67 -26.73 -4.48
CA GLU A 229 3.01 -28.14 -4.71
C GLU A 229 3.35 -28.88 -3.42
N ALA A 230 4.08 -28.24 -2.50
CA ALA A 230 4.42 -28.85 -1.21
C ALA A 230 3.15 -29.16 -0.39
N VAL A 231 2.21 -28.22 -0.37
CA VAL A 231 0.92 -28.37 0.32
C VAL A 231 0.04 -29.40 -0.38
N GLU A 232 -0.05 -29.39 -1.71
CA GLU A 232 -0.76 -30.42 -2.47
C GLU A 232 -0.18 -31.82 -2.21
N ARG A 233 1.14 -31.98 -2.08
CA ARG A 233 1.76 -33.27 -1.73
C ARG A 233 1.40 -33.72 -0.31
N LEU A 234 1.51 -32.84 0.68
CA LEU A 234 1.22 -33.14 2.09
C LEU A 234 -0.24 -33.50 2.33
N TYR A 235 -1.17 -32.82 1.66
CA TYR A 235 -2.61 -33.00 1.83
C TYR A 235 -3.27 -33.82 0.72
N SER A 236 -2.48 -34.39 -0.20
CA SER A 236 -2.96 -35.25 -1.30
C SER A 236 -3.82 -36.42 -0.82
N GLN A 237 -3.58 -36.92 0.39
CA GLN A 237 -4.31 -38.02 1.00
C GLN A 237 -5.64 -37.60 1.66
N TYR A 238 -5.83 -36.32 1.96
CA TYR A 238 -6.89 -35.84 2.85
C TYR A 238 -8.04 -35.10 2.15
N SER A 239 -7.97 -34.79 0.85
CA SER A 239 -9.07 -34.04 0.23
C SER A 239 -9.23 -34.19 -1.28
N GLN A 240 -10.44 -34.60 -1.70
CA GLN A 240 -10.98 -34.34 -3.05
C GLN A 240 -11.39 -32.87 -3.26
N ALA A 241 -11.48 -32.08 -2.17
CA ALA A 241 -11.76 -30.65 -2.24
C ALA A 241 -10.46 -29.87 -2.41
N GLN A 242 -10.38 -29.07 -3.48
CA GLN A 242 -9.24 -28.19 -3.74
C GLN A 242 -8.94 -27.32 -2.54
N LEU A 243 -7.68 -27.31 -2.13
CA LEU A 243 -7.16 -26.44 -1.09
C LEU A 243 -7.31 -24.99 -1.56
N LYS A 244 -8.28 -24.26 -0.99
CA LYS A 244 -8.58 -22.85 -1.35
C LYS A 244 -7.50 -21.85 -0.93
N PHE A 245 -6.35 -22.33 -0.42
CA PHE A 245 -5.26 -21.51 0.12
C PHE A 245 -4.36 -20.93 -0.98
N TYR A 246 -4.17 -21.65 -2.09
CA TYR A 246 -3.32 -21.20 -3.20
C TYR A 246 -4.18 -20.85 -4.41
N THR A 247 -4.45 -19.55 -4.55
CA THR A 247 -5.23 -18.98 -5.65
C THR A 247 -4.49 -17.77 -6.24
N PRO A 248 -4.83 -17.34 -7.47
CA PRO A 248 -4.28 -16.11 -8.02
C PRO A 248 -4.49 -14.89 -7.12
N LEU A 249 -5.57 -14.85 -6.33
CA LEU A 249 -5.80 -13.79 -5.34
C LEU A 249 -4.73 -13.81 -4.24
N THR A 250 -4.43 -14.98 -3.65
CA THR A 250 -3.41 -15.07 -2.59
C THR A 250 -2.00 -14.78 -3.14
N PHE A 251 -1.74 -15.04 -4.43
CA PHE A 251 -0.53 -14.56 -5.10
C PHE A 251 -0.49 -13.03 -5.21
N MET A 252 -1.59 -12.39 -5.63
CA MET A 252 -1.65 -10.93 -5.72
C MET A 252 -1.50 -10.27 -4.33
N GLU A 253 -2.08 -10.86 -3.29
CA GLU A 253 -1.87 -10.45 -1.90
C GLU A 253 -0.40 -10.59 -1.49
N PHE A 254 0.27 -11.68 -1.87
CA PHE A 254 1.71 -11.85 -1.64
C PHE A 254 2.54 -10.73 -2.30
N VAL A 255 2.28 -10.42 -3.57
CA VAL A 255 2.95 -9.31 -4.27
C VAL A 255 2.67 -7.97 -3.57
N HIS A 256 1.43 -7.74 -3.13
CA HIS A 256 1.08 -6.53 -2.38
C HIS A 256 1.83 -6.42 -1.05
N ILE A 257 1.86 -7.50 -0.26
CA ILE A 257 2.59 -7.56 1.01
C ILE A 257 4.07 -7.28 0.79
N PHE A 258 4.66 -7.83 -0.27
CA PHE A 258 6.04 -7.52 -0.63
C PHE A 258 6.25 -6.01 -0.84
N LYS A 259 5.35 -5.32 -1.57
CA LYS A 259 5.45 -3.85 -1.76
C LYS A 259 5.39 -3.11 -0.41
N VAL A 260 4.43 -3.47 0.44
CA VAL A 260 4.23 -2.86 1.76
C VAL A 260 5.47 -3.03 2.64
N VAL A 261 5.97 -4.26 2.75
CA VAL A 261 7.13 -4.59 3.58
C VAL A 261 8.39 -3.91 3.06
N SER A 262 8.62 -3.93 1.75
CA SER A 262 9.80 -3.30 1.12
C SER A 262 9.82 -1.78 1.34
N ALA A 263 8.68 -1.12 1.15
CA ALA A 263 8.54 0.32 1.42
C ALA A 263 8.77 0.66 2.90
N SER A 264 8.25 -0.17 3.82
CA SER A 264 8.44 -0.01 5.26
C SER A 264 9.91 -0.14 5.67
N ILE A 265 10.61 -1.14 5.13
CA ILE A 265 12.04 -1.36 5.38
C ILE A 265 12.85 -0.18 4.83
N ALA A 266 12.63 0.23 3.58
CA ALA A 266 13.36 1.35 3.00
C ALA A 266 13.13 2.66 3.75
N LYS A 267 11.90 2.93 4.22
CA LYS A 267 11.62 4.09 5.06
C LYS A 267 12.42 4.07 6.38
N LYS A 268 12.50 2.90 7.03
CA LYS A 268 13.28 2.72 8.26
C LYS A 268 14.78 2.93 8.02
N GLU A 269 15.32 2.35 6.96
CA GLU A 269 16.74 2.48 6.63
C GLU A 269 17.09 3.92 6.20
N LYS A 270 16.25 4.57 5.40
CA LYS A 270 16.44 5.98 5.05
C LYS A 270 16.51 6.87 6.30
N SER A 271 15.61 6.66 7.27
CA SER A 271 15.67 7.40 8.53
C SER A 271 16.96 7.17 9.33
N LYS A 272 17.57 5.98 9.25
CA LYS A 272 18.88 5.73 9.86
C LYS A 272 19.99 6.46 9.10
N ILE A 273 19.97 6.40 7.77
CA ILE A 273 20.93 7.09 6.91
C ILE A 273 20.91 8.60 7.21
N ASP A 274 19.73 9.21 7.24
CA ASP A 274 19.57 10.64 7.53
C ASP A 274 20.16 11.01 8.91
N LYS A 275 19.96 10.15 9.92
CA LYS A 275 20.54 10.33 11.27
C LYS A 275 22.06 10.23 11.26
N TYR A 276 22.62 9.28 10.51
CA TYR A 276 24.07 9.13 10.40
C TYR A 276 24.70 10.28 9.62
N GLN A 277 24.06 10.75 8.55
CA GLN A 277 24.50 11.92 7.79
C GLN A 277 24.53 13.17 8.68
N ALA A 278 23.46 13.45 9.43
CA ALA A 278 23.44 14.56 10.38
C ALA A 278 24.51 14.44 11.48
N GLY A 279 24.83 13.21 11.91
CA GLY A 279 25.93 12.96 12.83
C GLY A 279 27.31 13.24 12.23
N LEU A 280 27.52 12.82 10.98
CA LEU A 280 28.76 13.02 10.25
C LEU A 280 29.01 14.51 9.94
N GLU A 281 27.96 15.24 9.56
CA GLU A 281 28.01 16.69 9.35
C GLU A 281 28.50 17.42 10.60
N LYS A 282 27.93 17.10 11.77
CA LYS A 282 28.37 17.67 13.05
C LYS A 282 29.82 17.32 13.40
N MET A 283 30.26 16.10 13.08
CA MET A 283 31.66 15.72 13.29
C MET A 283 32.60 16.53 12.39
N ASN A 284 32.22 16.72 11.12
CA ASN A 284 32.99 17.54 10.18
C ASN A 284 33.07 19.00 10.66
N GLU A 285 31.96 19.58 11.10
CA GLU A 285 31.95 20.93 11.71
C GLU A 285 32.89 21.03 12.92
N ALA A 286 32.91 20.00 13.78
CA ALA A 286 33.80 19.95 14.93
C ALA A 286 35.28 19.85 14.51
N PHE A 287 35.59 19.03 13.50
CA PHE A 287 36.95 18.94 12.95
C PHE A 287 37.42 20.26 12.35
N ASP A 288 36.56 20.96 11.61
CA ASP A 288 36.85 22.29 11.06
C ASP A 288 37.09 23.32 12.17
N CYS A 289 36.30 23.27 13.24
CA CYS A 289 36.52 24.10 14.42
C CYS A 289 37.86 23.80 15.10
N ILE A 290 38.18 22.51 15.29
CA ILE A 290 39.46 22.09 15.88
C ILE A 290 40.64 22.57 15.02
N ALA A 291 40.54 22.49 13.69
CA ALA A 291 41.55 23.03 12.78
C ALA A 291 41.76 24.54 12.99
N LYS A 292 40.68 25.33 13.00
CA LYS A 292 40.73 26.78 13.28
C LYS A 292 41.34 27.11 14.63
N TYR A 293 41.00 26.35 15.69
CA TYR A 293 41.60 26.55 17.01
C TYR A 293 43.09 26.20 17.03
N LYS A 294 43.50 25.13 16.33
CA LYS A 294 44.93 24.78 16.21
C LYS A 294 45.73 25.89 15.53
N ASP A 295 45.19 26.45 14.44
CA ASP A 295 45.83 27.57 13.74
C ASP A 295 45.95 28.81 14.65
N ARG A 296 44.86 29.18 15.32
CA ARG A 296 44.84 30.30 16.28
C ARG A 296 45.79 30.10 17.45
N VAL A 297 45.92 28.89 17.97
CA VAL A 297 46.90 28.56 19.03
C VAL A 297 48.33 28.68 18.50
N SER A 298 48.60 28.25 17.26
CA SER A 298 49.90 28.40 16.62
C SER A 298 50.30 29.87 16.49
N GLU A 299 49.36 30.74 16.09
CA GLU A 299 49.57 32.20 15.99
C GLU A 299 49.77 32.89 17.36
N LEU A 300 49.01 32.47 18.38
CA LEU A 300 49.05 33.09 19.70
C LEU A 300 50.28 32.69 20.52
N ARG A 301 50.85 31.49 20.32
CA ARG A 301 52.06 31.03 21.02
C ARG A 301 53.25 32.01 20.96
N PRO A 302 53.72 32.47 19.78
CA PRO A 302 54.86 33.38 19.71
C PRO A 302 54.55 34.74 20.33
N ARG A 303 53.32 35.26 20.15
CA ARG A 303 52.89 36.52 20.77
C ARG A 303 52.88 36.42 22.30
N HIS A 304 52.39 35.30 22.83
CA HIS A 304 52.40 35.06 24.26
C HIS A 304 53.83 34.98 24.82
N ARG A 305 54.74 34.27 24.13
CA ARG A 305 56.15 34.21 24.52
C ARG A 305 56.81 35.60 24.52
N ALA A 306 56.62 36.38 23.46
CA ALA A 306 57.16 37.73 23.37
C ALA A 306 56.61 38.64 24.49
N ALA A 307 55.33 38.52 24.83
CA ALA A 307 54.73 39.24 25.94
C ALA A 307 55.30 38.78 27.30
N GLN A 308 55.54 37.48 27.50
CA GLN A 308 56.19 36.95 28.70
C GLN A 308 57.62 37.48 28.85
N GLU A 309 58.42 37.46 27.79
CA GLU A 309 59.79 38.00 27.79
C GLU A 309 59.80 39.51 28.13
N LEU A 310 58.84 40.28 27.59
CA LEU A 310 58.64 41.68 27.94
C LEU A 310 58.31 41.89 29.42
N VAL A 311 57.37 41.09 29.95
CA VAL A 311 56.99 41.15 31.37
C VAL A 311 58.17 40.78 32.26
N GLU A 312 58.92 39.71 31.96
CA GLU A 312 60.12 39.35 32.71
C GLU A 312 61.18 40.45 32.68
N GLY A 313 61.38 41.10 31.52
CA GLY A 313 62.25 42.26 31.39
C GLY A 313 61.81 43.44 32.25
N HIS A 314 60.49 43.71 32.31
CA HIS A 314 59.93 44.75 33.17
C HIS A 314 60.10 44.42 34.66
N VAL A 315 59.88 43.16 35.05
CA VAL A 315 60.08 42.72 36.44
C VAL A 315 61.53 42.92 36.89
N LYS A 316 62.51 42.60 36.03
CA LYS A 316 63.93 42.86 36.33
C LYS A 316 64.22 44.33 36.54
N LYS A 317 63.76 45.21 35.64
CA LYS A 317 63.92 46.67 35.77
C LYS A 317 63.29 47.20 37.05
N VAL A 318 62.11 46.71 37.42
CA VAL A 318 61.44 47.11 38.67
C VAL A 318 62.27 46.68 39.88
N GLU A 319 62.87 45.48 39.87
CA GLU A 319 63.71 45.03 40.99
C GLU A 319 65.04 45.81 41.06
N GLU A 320 65.65 46.15 39.93
CA GLU A 320 66.82 47.05 39.86
C GLU A 320 66.48 48.44 40.44
N GLN A 321 65.39 49.07 39.97
CA GLN A 321 64.93 50.35 40.48
C GLN A 321 64.58 50.31 41.97
N LYS A 322 64.06 49.18 42.45
CA LYS A 322 63.77 48.97 43.87
C LYS A 322 65.04 48.85 44.71
N GLN A 323 66.08 48.19 44.20
CA GLN A 323 67.40 48.17 44.86
C GLN A 323 68.02 49.57 44.91
N GLU A 324 68.04 50.29 43.79
CA GLU A 324 68.50 51.68 43.73
C GLU A 324 67.74 52.57 44.71
N PHE A 325 66.42 52.40 44.82
CA PHE A 325 65.59 53.12 45.77
C PHE A 325 65.94 52.79 47.24
N VAL A 326 66.20 51.51 47.56
CA VAL A 326 66.62 51.09 48.91
C VAL A 326 67.97 51.71 49.26
N GLU A 327 68.95 51.64 48.36
CA GLU A 327 70.27 52.25 48.60
C GLU A 327 70.18 53.78 48.73
N ALA A 328 69.40 54.44 47.86
CA ALA A 328 69.17 55.88 47.95
C ALA A 328 68.51 56.26 49.28
N ARG A 329 67.55 55.45 49.74
CA ARG A 329 66.89 55.63 51.04
C ARG A 329 67.87 55.44 52.21
N GLU A 330 68.76 54.47 52.14
CA GLU A 330 69.81 54.27 53.16
C GLU A 330 70.81 55.43 53.16
N ARG A 331 71.24 55.90 52.00
CA ARG A 331 72.09 57.10 51.87
C ARG A 331 71.40 58.34 52.47
N CYS A 332 70.13 58.57 52.17
CA CYS A 332 69.36 59.67 52.77
C CYS A 332 69.30 59.54 54.30
N LYS A 333 69.05 58.34 54.85
CA LYS A 333 69.07 58.14 56.31
C LYS A 333 70.42 58.47 56.93
N LEU A 334 71.53 58.05 56.30
CA LEU A 334 72.89 58.37 56.76
C LEU A 334 73.16 59.87 56.74
N GLU A 335 72.73 60.57 55.68
CA GLU A 335 72.86 62.03 55.61
C GLU A 335 71.95 62.73 56.63
N GLU A 336 70.73 62.25 56.87
CA GLU A 336 69.85 62.73 57.94
C GLU A 336 70.48 62.55 59.33
N GLU A 337 71.12 61.41 59.59
CA GLU A 337 71.86 61.14 60.83
C GLU A 337 73.07 62.08 60.98
N LYS A 338 73.83 62.35 59.91
CA LYS A 338 74.93 63.32 59.93
C LYS A 338 74.43 64.74 60.18
N ILE A 339 73.34 65.14 59.53
CA ILE A 339 72.71 66.44 59.76
C ILE A 339 72.26 66.54 61.22
N ALA A 340 71.60 65.51 61.76
CA ALA A 340 71.22 65.44 63.17
C ALA A 340 72.42 65.54 64.12
N ALA A 341 73.53 64.87 63.80
CA ALA A 341 74.77 64.94 64.57
C ALA A 341 75.46 66.32 64.48
N LEU A 342 75.28 67.07 63.39
CA LEU A 342 75.79 68.44 63.22
C LEU A 342 74.90 69.49 63.89
N ILE A 343 73.60 69.19 64.10
CA ILE A 343 72.68 70.07 64.83
C ILE A 343 73.13 70.26 66.27
N GLY A 344 73.61 69.21 66.96
CA GLY A 344 74.11 69.32 68.34
C GLY A 344 75.26 70.35 68.51
N PRO A 345 76.37 70.21 67.76
CA PRO A 345 77.47 71.18 67.75
C PRO A 345 77.05 72.58 67.28
N LEU A 346 76.11 72.70 66.34
CA LEU A 346 75.56 73.99 65.91
C LEU A 346 74.74 74.66 67.00
N GLU A 347 73.94 73.90 67.76
CA GLU A 347 73.21 74.40 68.93
C GLU A 347 74.15 74.79 70.07
N ASP A 348 75.24 74.05 70.28
CA ASP A 348 76.26 74.39 71.28
C ASP A 348 77.08 75.62 70.87
N MET A 349 77.44 75.76 69.58
CA MET A 349 78.03 77.00 69.04
C MET A 349 77.04 78.16 69.11
N ARG A 350 75.74 77.93 68.89
CA ARG A 350 74.70 78.96 69.05
C ARG A 350 74.60 79.41 70.52
N LYS A 351 74.63 78.48 71.47
CA LYS A 351 74.65 78.80 72.91
C LYS A 351 75.93 79.52 73.34
N GLN A 352 77.09 79.18 72.76
CA GLN A 352 78.35 79.90 73.01
C GLN A 352 78.31 81.31 72.42
N ALA A 353 77.78 81.50 71.21
CA ALA A 353 77.60 82.82 70.61
C ALA A 353 76.57 83.68 71.37
N GLU A 354 75.47 83.09 71.87
CA GLU A 354 74.50 83.75 72.76
C GLU A 354 75.18 84.16 74.09
N ALA A 355 76.05 83.31 74.67
CA ALA A 355 76.81 83.62 75.89
C ALA A 355 77.93 84.66 75.70
N GLU A 356 78.47 84.83 74.48
CA GLU A 356 79.40 85.91 74.13
C GLU A 356 78.69 87.23 73.85
N PHE A 357 77.42 87.20 73.42
CA PHE A 357 76.59 88.39 73.20
C PHE A 357 75.98 88.96 74.50
N ASP A 358 75.85 88.12 75.54
CA ASP A 358 75.36 88.51 76.88
C ASP A 358 76.47 89.04 77.83
N LYS A 359 77.69 89.29 77.33
CA LYS A 359 78.77 90.03 78.01
C LYS A 359 78.90 91.43 77.44
#